data_AF-A0A935XHP4-F1
#
_entry.id   AF-A0A935XHP4-F1
#
_cell.length_a   1.000
_cell.length_b   1.000
_cell.length_c   1.000
_cell.angle_alpha   90.00
_cell.angle_beta   90.00
_cell.angle_gamma   90.00
#
_symmetry.space_group_name_H-M   'P 1'
#
loop_
_entity.id
_entity.type
_entity.pdbx_description
1 polymer ?
#
loop_
_entity_poly.entity_id
_entity_poly.type
_entity_poly.pdbx_seq_one_letter_code
_entity_poly.pdbx_strand_id
1 'polypeptide(L)'
;MSPPLDRDIPNERDTPQEREWLERSLDRWYLAGIGCIVLLLAAFPVYAWREPRRLAAAREERQLAYIEMGEKTFAMHCASCHGDNGGGGRTASTLRSREYLQQATVQQVEWAIAGGRTGTAMAAWSQDFGGPLTMEEVRQLSEFIKSYDSVAVSVPEWKKGVAAPPPAERPVVAKWRERRARERARAREERRGGGPGAPPPGAPPLRTEAPTIAKGQTLWGAYCASCHVPVPGMAKGLAPLLISREYLQFATDERVDSIITVGVPGTTMLGWGKGSAGMLDATQIRSLILFLRAQQATAPSDPTWKEGRKIPIP
;
A
#
# COMPACT_ATOMS: atom_id res chain seq x y z
N MET A 1 -67.80 -7.58 49.93
CA MET A 1 -68.40 -7.87 48.61
C MET A 1 -67.68 -7.01 47.59
N SER A 2 -66.67 -7.57 46.92
CA SER A 2 -66.00 -6.91 45.79
C SER A 2 -66.84 -7.14 44.53
N PRO A 3 -67.10 -6.13 43.69
CA PRO A 3 -67.81 -6.34 42.44
C PRO A 3 -66.91 -7.12 41.46
N PRO A 4 -67.49 -7.91 40.54
CA PRO A 4 -66.70 -8.63 39.55
C PRO A 4 -66.13 -7.61 38.54
N LEU A 5 -64.82 -7.68 38.31
CA LEU A 5 -64.18 -7.07 37.15
C LEU A 5 -64.50 -7.95 35.94
N ASP A 6 -65.73 -7.86 35.45
CA ASP A 6 -66.06 -8.33 34.12
C ASP A 6 -66.58 -7.15 33.31
N ARG A 7 -65.67 -6.58 32.53
CA ARG A 7 -65.96 -5.54 31.55
C ARG A 7 -65.27 -5.96 30.26
N ASP A 8 -65.92 -6.86 29.55
CA ASP A 8 -65.87 -6.90 28.09
C ASP A 8 -66.38 -5.55 27.57
N ILE A 9 -65.48 -4.57 27.48
CA ILE A 9 -65.73 -3.31 26.78
C ILE A 9 -65.54 -3.61 25.29
N PRO A 10 -66.61 -3.60 24.46
CA PRO A 10 -66.45 -3.77 23.03
C PRO A 10 -65.63 -2.58 22.51
N ASN A 11 -64.48 -2.87 21.92
CA ASN A 11 -63.65 -1.83 21.31
C ASN A 11 -64.37 -1.33 20.05
N GLU A 12 -64.98 -0.14 20.12
CA GLU A 12 -65.70 0.51 19.00
C GLU A 12 -64.85 0.75 17.74
N ARG A 13 -63.54 0.49 17.80
CA ARG A 13 -62.58 0.60 16.69
C ARG A 13 -62.17 -0.76 16.09
N ASP A 14 -63.00 -1.79 16.27
CA ASP A 14 -62.73 -3.13 15.75
C ASP A 14 -63.62 -3.43 14.55
N THR A 15 -63.56 -2.57 13.53
CA THR A 15 -64.28 -2.81 12.29
C THR A 15 -63.56 -3.88 11.44
N PRO A 16 -64.28 -4.74 10.71
CA PRO A 16 -63.66 -5.71 9.79
C PRO A 16 -62.69 -5.09 8.79
N GLN A 17 -62.96 -3.85 8.38
CA GLN A 17 -62.15 -3.09 7.45
C GLN A 17 -60.82 -2.62 8.05
N GLU A 18 -60.82 -2.20 9.32
CA GLU A 18 -59.60 -1.84 10.06
C GLU A 18 -58.72 -3.07 10.29
N ARG A 19 -59.32 -4.23 10.61
CA ARG A 19 -58.58 -5.51 10.72
C ARG A 19 -57.91 -5.91 9.41
N GLU A 20 -58.64 -5.88 8.30
CA GLU A 20 -58.09 -6.23 6.98
C GLU A 20 -57.00 -5.23 6.52
N TRP A 21 -57.11 -3.96 6.90
CA TRP A 21 -56.05 -2.98 6.64
C TRP A 21 -54.81 -3.25 7.49
N LEU A 22 -54.99 -3.52 8.78
CA LEU A 22 -53.91 -3.86 9.71
C LEU A 22 -53.17 -5.10 9.23
N GLU A 23 -53.87 -6.19 8.92
CA GLU A 23 -53.30 -7.43 8.39
C GLU A 23 -52.49 -7.19 7.11
N ARG A 24 -53.05 -6.51 6.10
CA ARG A 24 -52.33 -6.19 4.86
C ARG A 24 -51.14 -5.25 5.08
N SER A 25 -51.20 -4.35 6.07
CA SER A 25 -50.07 -3.51 6.42
C SER A 25 -48.96 -4.31 7.11
N LEU A 26 -49.35 -5.20 8.02
CA LEU A 26 -48.46 -6.08 8.76
C LEU A 26 -47.74 -7.07 7.82
N ASP A 27 -48.47 -7.69 6.91
CA ASP A 27 -47.94 -8.61 5.90
C ASP A 27 -46.91 -7.93 4.99
N ARG A 28 -47.17 -6.69 4.58
CA ARG A 28 -46.22 -5.91 3.77
C ARG A 28 -44.91 -5.64 4.53
N TRP A 29 -44.99 -5.29 5.81
CA TRP A 29 -43.81 -5.08 6.64
C TRP A 29 -43.07 -6.38 6.95
N TYR A 30 -43.78 -7.49 7.17
CA TYR A 30 -43.18 -8.81 7.35
C TYR A 30 -42.44 -9.28 6.10
N LEU A 31 -43.05 -9.15 4.92
CA LEU A 31 -42.41 -9.49 3.64
C LEU A 31 -41.19 -8.61 3.36
N ALA A 32 -41.27 -7.31 3.67
CA ALA A 32 -40.12 -6.40 3.56
C ALA A 32 -38.99 -6.81 4.53
N GLY A 33 -39.34 -7.18 5.77
CA GLY A 33 -38.38 -7.68 6.76
C GLY A 33 -37.70 -8.98 6.33
N ILE A 34 -38.47 -9.96 5.85
CA ILE A 34 -37.95 -11.23 5.31
C ILE A 34 -37.03 -10.96 4.12
N GLY A 35 -37.43 -10.07 3.20
CA GLY A 35 -36.60 -9.67 2.06
C GLY A 35 -35.25 -9.07 2.49
N CYS A 36 -35.27 -8.19 3.50
CA CYS A 36 -34.04 -7.61 4.06
C CYS A 36 -33.14 -8.68 4.69
N ILE A 37 -33.71 -9.61 5.47
CA ILE A 37 -32.98 -10.73 6.09
C ILE A 37 -32.36 -11.62 5.01
N VAL A 38 -33.11 -12.00 3.98
CA VAL A 38 -32.59 -12.82 2.87
C VAL A 38 -31.46 -12.09 2.14
N LEU A 39 -31.59 -10.78 1.91
CA LEU A 39 -30.53 -9.98 1.29
C LEU A 39 -29.25 -9.98 2.15
N LEU A 40 -29.37 -9.77 3.47
CA LEU A 40 -28.24 -9.80 4.39
C LEU A 40 -27.60 -11.19 4.47
N LEU A 41 -28.42 -12.24 4.52
CA LEU A 41 -27.98 -13.65 4.53
C LEU A 41 -27.32 -14.05 3.21
N ALA A 42 -27.70 -13.46 2.07
CA ALA A 42 -27.04 -13.68 0.78
C ALA A 42 -25.79 -12.81 0.60
N ALA A 43 -25.74 -11.62 1.20
CA ALA A 43 -24.59 -10.73 1.13
C ALA A 43 -23.34 -11.35 1.78
N PHE A 44 -23.50 -12.08 2.90
CA PHE A 44 -22.38 -12.70 3.60
C PHE A 44 -21.66 -13.81 2.79
N PRO A 45 -22.33 -14.81 2.17
CA PRO A 45 -21.73 -15.76 1.26
C PRO A 45 -21.04 -15.10 0.05
N VAL A 46 -21.66 -14.07 -0.53
CA VAL A 46 -21.07 -13.32 -1.66
C VAL A 46 -19.80 -12.58 -1.22
N TYR A 47 -19.82 -11.97 -0.04
CA TYR A 47 -18.65 -11.33 0.55
C TYR A 47 -17.54 -12.36 0.84
N ALA A 48 -17.88 -13.46 1.51
CA ALA A 48 -16.97 -14.56 1.82
C ALA A 48 -16.34 -15.16 0.56
N TRP A 49 -17.07 -15.22 -0.56
CA TRP A 49 -16.53 -15.68 -1.83
C TRP A 49 -15.57 -14.66 -2.48
N ARG A 50 -15.79 -13.36 -2.29
CA ARG A 50 -14.88 -12.30 -2.79
C ARG A 50 -13.63 -12.10 -1.91
N GLU A 51 -13.70 -12.48 -0.64
CA GLU A 51 -12.62 -12.29 0.35
C GLU A 51 -11.26 -12.85 -0.07
N PRO A 52 -11.13 -14.11 -0.56
CA PRO A 52 -9.83 -14.69 -0.91
C PRO A 52 -9.12 -13.91 -2.01
N ARG A 53 -9.87 -13.35 -2.96
CA ARG A 53 -9.32 -12.55 -4.07
C ARG A 53 -8.76 -11.22 -3.58
N ARG A 54 -9.47 -10.58 -2.64
CA ARG A 54 -9.01 -9.32 -2.01
C ARG A 54 -7.73 -9.56 -1.20
N LEU A 55 -7.69 -10.64 -0.41
CA LEU A 55 -6.50 -11.02 0.36
C LEU A 55 -5.31 -11.40 -0.54
N ALA A 56 -5.55 -12.03 -1.70
CA ALA A 56 -4.49 -12.33 -2.65
C ALA A 56 -3.90 -11.05 -3.28
N ALA A 57 -4.76 -10.12 -3.70
CA ALA A 57 -4.33 -8.84 -4.26
C ALA A 57 -3.52 -8.00 -3.25
N ALA A 58 -4.00 -7.92 -2.00
CA ALA A 58 -3.29 -7.22 -0.93
C ALA A 58 -1.93 -7.85 -0.59
N ARG A 59 -1.81 -9.19 -0.67
CA ARG A 59 -0.53 -9.89 -0.48
C ARG A 59 0.45 -9.61 -1.60
N GLU A 60 0.00 -9.60 -2.86
CA GLU A 60 0.85 -9.26 -4.01
C GLU A 60 1.37 -7.83 -3.91
N GLU A 61 0.51 -6.88 -3.54
CA GLU A 61 0.90 -5.48 -3.34
C GLU A 61 1.95 -5.32 -2.23
N ARG A 62 1.73 -5.95 -1.08
CA ARG A 62 2.72 -5.99 0.01
C ARG A 62 4.04 -6.58 -0.45
N GLN A 63 4.01 -7.70 -1.18
CA GLN A 63 5.22 -8.34 -1.67
C GLN A 63 6.03 -7.43 -2.61
N LEU A 64 5.37 -6.67 -3.49
CA LEU A 64 6.04 -5.72 -4.38
C LEU A 64 6.69 -4.58 -3.61
N ALA A 65 6.00 -4.02 -2.61
CA ALA A 65 6.59 -3.00 -1.74
C ALA A 65 7.84 -3.55 -1.02
N TYR A 66 7.80 -4.81 -0.58
CA TYR A 66 8.92 -5.45 0.10
C TYR A 66 10.11 -5.64 -0.83
N ILE A 67 9.85 -6.08 -2.06
CA ILE A 67 10.89 -6.23 -3.09
C ILE A 67 11.55 -4.87 -3.38
N GLU A 68 10.79 -3.77 -3.45
CA GLU A 68 11.33 -2.43 -3.70
C GLU A 68 12.18 -1.91 -2.54
N MET A 69 11.69 -2.07 -1.30
CA MET A 69 12.44 -1.66 -0.11
C MET A 69 13.71 -2.53 0.06
N GLY A 70 13.57 -3.84 -0.13
CA GLY A 70 14.68 -4.79 -0.08
C GLY A 70 15.75 -4.50 -1.13
N GLU A 71 15.38 -4.04 -2.32
CA GLU A 71 16.35 -3.63 -3.35
C GLU A 71 17.23 -2.46 -2.89
N LYS A 72 16.63 -1.45 -2.24
CA LYS A 72 17.37 -0.29 -1.70
C LYS A 72 18.33 -0.74 -0.61
N THR A 73 17.85 -1.54 0.33
CA THR A 73 18.68 -2.11 1.42
C THR A 73 19.80 -2.99 0.87
N PHE A 74 19.54 -3.78 -0.18
CA PHE A 74 20.53 -4.63 -0.81
C PHE A 74 21.64 -3.81 -1.47
N ALA A 75 21.28 -2.72 -2.16
CA ALA A 75 22.25 -1.82 -2.78
C ALA A 75 23.19 -1.18 -1.75
N MET A 76 22.67 -0.82 -0.56
CA MET A 76 23.46 -0.19 0.50
C MET A 76 24.38 -1.15 1.25
N HIS A 77 23.95 -2.40 1.48
CA HIS A 77 24.61 -3.30 2.43
C HIS A 77 25.17 -4.58 1.82
N CYS A 78 24.60 -5.06 0.71
CA CYS A 78 24.89 -6.40 0.19
C CYS A 78 25.63 -6.38 -1.16
N ALA A 79 25.40 -5.34 -1.97
CA ALA A 79 25.93 -5.22 -3.33
C ALA A 79 27.46 -5.23 -3.40
N SER A 80 28.16 -4.69 -2.39
CA SER A 80 29.63 -4.69 -2.34
C SER A 80 30.24 -6.09 -2.37
N CYS A 81 29.54 -7.09 -1.82
CA CYS A 81 30.01 -8.48 -1.79
C CYS A 81 29.31 -9.36 -2.84
N HIS A 82 27.98 -9.21 -3.00
CA HIS A 82 27.16 -10.05 -3.88
C HIS A 82 26.95 -9.45 -5.29
N GLY A 83 27.51 -8.28 -5.57
CA GLY A 83 27.34 -7.52 -6.81
C GLY A 83 25.98 -6.82 -6.87
N ASP A 84 25.91 -5.71 -7.61
CA ASP A 84 24.73 -4.82 -7.71
C ASP A 84 23.43 -5.55 -8.11
N ASN A 85 23.57 -6.66 -8.84
CA ASN A 85 22.45 -7.47 -9.32
C ASN A 85 22.45 -8.89 -8.72
N GLY A 86 23.07 -9.10 -7.54
CA GLY A 86 23.16 -10.42 -6.91
C GLY A 86 23.93 -11.45 -7.73
N GLY A 87 24.75 -11.00 -8.69
CA GLY A 87 25.50 -11.84 -9.60
C GLY A 87 26.64 -12.63 -8.95
N GLY A 88 27.07 -12.24 -7.75
CA GLY A 88 28.20 -12.84 -7.04
C GLY A 88 29.54 -12.62 -7.72
N GLY A 89 30.57 -13.34 -7.25
CA GLY A 89 31.94 -13.33 -7.77
C GLY A 89 32.95 -13.83 -6.74
N ARG A 90 34.22 -13.43 -6.89
CA ARG A 90 35.35 -13.85 -6.01
C ARG A 90 35.09 -13.61 -4.51
N THR A 91 34.22 -12.66 -4.16
CA THR A 91 33.92 -12.24 -2.78
C THR A 91 32.72 -12.94 -2.16
N ALA A 92 31.74 -13.36 -2.96
CA ALA A 92 30.54 -14.04 -2.46
C ALA A 92 29.85 -14.87 -3.56
N SER A 93 29.10 -15.90 -3.18
CA SER A 93 28.33 -16.70 -4.11
C SER A 93 27.24 -15.90 -4.82
N THR A 94 26.91 -16.33 -6.04
CA THR A 94 25.79 -15.77 -6.79
C THR A 94 24.46 -16.08 -6.10
N LEU A 95 23.60 -15.07 -5.99
CA LEU A 95 22.24 -15.20 -5.48
C LEU A 95 21.22 -15.45 -6.61
N ARG A 96 21.68 -15.41 -7.88
CA ARG A 96 20.86 -15.62 -9.08
C ARG A 96 20.93 -17.03 -9.65
N SER A 97 21.63 -17.95 -8.98
CA SER A 97 21.62 -19.36 -9.36
C SER A 97 20.22 -19.94 -9.21
N ARG A 98 19.74 -20.58 -10.27
CA ARG A 98 18.47 -21.33 -10.25
C ARG A 98 18.52 -22.45 -9.20
N GLU A 99 19.65 -23.14 -9.09
CA GLU A 99 19.86 -24.24 -8.14
C GLU A 99 19.78 -23.74 -6.70
N TYR A 100 20.35 -22.58 -6.40
CA TYR A 100 20.21 -21.93 -5.09
C TYR A 100 18.76 -21.52 -4.82
N LEU A 101 18.14 -20.80 -5.76
CA LEU A 101 16.81 -20.23 -5.59
C LEU A 101 15.72 -21.30 -5.48
N GLN A 102 15.88 -22.46 -6.11
CA GLN A 102 14.94 -23.58 -5.97
C GLN A 102 15.06 -24.30 -4.62
N GLN A 103 16.24 -24.29 -4.00
CA GLN A 103 16.48 -24.97 -2.73
C GLN A 103 16.20 -24.11 -1.51
N ALA A 104 16.51 -22.81 -1.58
CA ALA A 104 16.32 -21.89 -0.47
C ALA A 104 14.86 -21.44 -0.42
N THR A 105 14.17 -21.52 0.72
CA THR A 105 12.88 -20.83 0.93
C THR A 105 13.09 -19.37 1.33
N VAL A 106 12.06 -18.51 1.23
CA VAL A 106 12.15 -17.11 1.72
C VAL A 106 12.62 -17.10 3.18
N GLN A 107 12.02 -17.97 4.01
CA GLN A 107 12.36 -18.06 5.43
C GLN A 107 13.81 -18.54 5.66
N GLN A 108 14.33 -19.46 4.85
CA GLN A 108 15.73 -19.88 4.95
C GLN A 108 16.70 -18.76 4.55
N VAL A 109 16.32 -17.93 3.58
CA VAL A 109 17.08 -16.72 3.23
C VAL A 109 17.02 -15.72 4.40
N GLU A 110 15.85 -15.53 5.00
CA GLU A 110 15.64 -14.65 6.15
C GLU A 110 16.55 -15.03 7.31
N TRP A 111 16.59 -16.31 7.70
CA TRP A 111 17.47 -16.80 8.76
C TRP A 111 18.96 -16.67 8.42
N ALA A 112 19.34 -16.92 7.16
CA ALA A 112 20.73 -16.79 6.73
C ALA A 112 21.21 -15.34 6.73
N ILE A 113 20.33 -14.37 6.50
CA ILE A 113 20.65 -12.94 6.60
C ILE A 113 20.65 -12.52 8.06
N ALA A 114 19.63 -12.92 8.83
CA ALA A 114 19.49 -12.55 10.23
C ALA A 114 20.70 -12.99 11.05
N GLY A 115 21.04 -14.28 11.01
CA GLY A 115 22.13 -14.87 11.79
C GLY A 115 23.48 -14.93 11.07
N GLY A 116 23.55 -14.53 9.80
CA GLY A 116 24.74 -14.69 8.97
C GLY A 116 25.03 -16.15 8.62
N ARG A 117 26.22 -16.40 8.08
CA ARG A 117 26.70 -17.76 7.76
C ARG A 117 28.04 -18.05 8.40
N THR A 118 28.03 -19.00 9.34
CA THR A 118 29.22 -19.48 10.03
C THR A 118 30.27 -19.99 9.05
N GLY A 119 31.54 -19.69 9.32
CA GLY A 119 32.66 -20.06 8.43
C GLY A 119 32.76 -19.23 7.14
N THR A 120 32.00 -18.13 7.02
CA THR A 120 32.09 -17.20 5.89
C THR A 120 32.24 -15.75 6.38
N ALA A 121 32.53 -14.83 5.46
CA ALA A 121 32.56 -13.39 5.76
C ALA A 121 31.16 -12.77 5.94
N MET A 122 30.08 -13.53 5.73
CA MET A 122 28.70 -13.05 5.89
C MET A 122 28.32 -13.04 7.36
N ALA A 123 28.54 -11.88 8.01
CA ALA A 123 28.13 -11.64 9.39
C ALA A 123 26.61 -11.63 9.57
N ALA A 124 26.17 -11.62 10.83
CA ALA A 124 24.76 -11.43 11.18
C ALA A 124 24.31 -10.00 10.90
N TRP A 125 23.12 -9.85 10.31
CA TRP A 125 22.57 -8.53 9.94
C TRP A 125 21.35 -8.12 10.75
N SER A 126 20.66 -9.07 11.40
CA SER A 126 19.53 -8.72 12.27
C SER A 126 20.01 -8.10 13.58
N GLN A 127 19.28 -7.10 14.07
CA GLN A 127 19.43 -6.52 15.41
C GLN A 127 19.38 -7.56 16.52
N ASP A 128 18.60 -8.63 16.34
CA ASP A 128 18.52 -9.76 17.30
C ASP A 128 19.87 -10.47 17.47
N PHE A 129 20.74 -10.37 16.47
CA PHE A 129 22.08 -10.97 16.44
C PHE A 129 23.19 -9.90 16.38
N GLY A 130 22.90 -8.65 16.75
CA GLY A 130 23.86 -7.55 16.84
C GLY A 130 24.16 -6.83 15.52
N GLY A 131 23.41 -7.11 14.47
CA GLY A 131 23.47 -6.39 13.19
C GLY A 131 22.63 -5.11 13.17
N PRO A 132 22.70 -4.32 12.09
CA PRO A 132 22.01 -3.02 12.03
C PRO A 132 20.54 -3.11 11.59
N LEU A 133 20.12 -4.22 10.97
CA LEU A 133 18.81 -4.32 10.30
C LEU A 133 17.74 -4.89 11.23
N THR A 134 16.54 -4.35 11.14
CA THR A 134 15.35 -4.94 11.76
C THR A 134 14.97 -6.25 11.05
N MET A 135 14.27 -7.15 11.74
CA MET A 135 13.74 -8.37 11.10
C MET A 135 12.78 -8.07 9.94
N GLU A 136 12.18 -6.89 9.92
CA GLU A 136 11.33 -6.46 8.83
C GLU A 136 12.14 -6.11 7.56
N GLU A 137 13.26 -5.40 7.71
CA GLU A 137 14.19 -5.15 6.61
C GLU A 137 14.85 -6.45 6.11
N VAL A 138 15.17 -7.38 7.01
CA VAL A 138 15.68 -8.71 6.66
C VAL A 138 14.65 -9.49 5.82
N ARG A 139 13.37 -9.38 6.14
CA ARG A 139 12.29 -10.00 5.35
C ARG A 139 12.15 -9.36 3.98
N GLN A 140 12.21 -8.02 3.90
CA GLN A 140 12.19 -7.30 2.63
C GLN A 140 13.37 -7.71 1.73
N LEU A 141 14.57 -7.83 2.29
CA LEU A 141 15.75 -8.37 1.59
C LEU A 141 15.52 -9.79 1.08
N SER A 142 14.89 -10.64 1.89
CA SER A 142 14.63 -12.05 1.54
C SER A 142 13.65 -12.17 0.38
N GLU A 143 12.58 -11.37 0.38
CA GLU A 143 11.63 -11.26 -0.73
C GLU A 143 12.31 -10.70 -1.99
N PHE A 144 13.16 -9.68 -1.85
CA PHE A 144 13.95 -9.15 -2.95
C PHE A 144 14.90 -10.19 -3.56
N ILE A 145 15.66 -10.91 -2.74
CA ILE A 145 16.56 -11.99 -3.22
C ILE A 145 15.75 -13.09 -3.91
N LYS A 146 14.57 -13.42 -3.39
CA LYS A 146 13.69 -14.39 -4.04
C LYS A 146 13.07 -13.91 -5.34
N SER A 147 12.95 -12.59 -5.55
CA SER A 147 12.49 -12.04 -6.82
C SER A 147 13.42 -12.34 -8.00
N TYR A 148 14.70 -12.67 -7.74
CA TYR A 148 15.67 -13.11 -8.75
C TYR A 148 15.24 -14.37 -9.50
N ASP A 149 14.30 -15.17 -8.97
CA ASP A 149 13.77 -16.37 -9.63
C ASP A 149 13.27 -16.09 -11.06
N SER A 150 12.69 -14.89 -11.27
CA SER A 150 12.22 -14.43 -12.59
C SER A 150 13.34 -14.23 -13.63
N VAL A 151 14.58 -14.05 -13.18
CA VAL A 151 15.78 -13.81 -14.01
C VAL A 151 16.91 -14.80 -13.71
N ALA A 152 16.56 -15.94 -13.10
CA ALA A 152 17.53 -16.91 -12.62
C ALA A 152 18.19 -17.69 -13.77
N VAL A 153 19.52 -17.86 -13.65
CA VAL A 153 20.35 -18.59 -14.60
C VAL A 153 20.88 -19.85 -13.91
N SER A 154 21.03 -20.95 -14.65
CA SER A 154 21.66 -22.16 -14.12
C SER A 154 23.15 -21.89 -13.87
N VAL A 155 23.58 -22.08 -12.63
CA VAL A 155 24.97 -22.01 -12.19
C VAL A 155 25.22 -23.19 -11.26
N PRO A 156 25.53 -24.39 -11.78
CA PRO A 156 25.65 -25.60 -10.97
C PRO A 156 26.67 -25.48 -9.83
N GLU A 157 27.76 -24.77 -10.07
CA GLU A 157 28.87 -24.56 -9.12
C GLU A 157 28.73 -23.25 -8.32
N TRP A 158 27.50 -22.75 -8.11
CA TRP A 158 27.23 -21.47 -7.44
C TRP A 158 27.86 -21.33 -6.04
N LYS A 159 28.07 -22.46 -5.34
CA LYS A 159 28.73 -22.50 -4.03
C LYS A 159 30.21 -22.15 -4.09
N LYS A 160 30.87 -22.29 -5.24
CA LYS A 160 32.30 -22.03 -5.44
C LYS A 160 32.62 -20.59 -5.82
N GLY A 161 31.68 -19.65 -5.66
CA GLY A 161 31.90 -18.23 -5.97
C GLY A 161 31.89 -17.90 -7.46
N VAL A 162 31.29 -18.77 -8.29
CA VAL A 162 31.13 -18.51 -9.73
C VAL A 162 30.08 -17.41 -9.92
N ALA A 163 30.46 -16.35 -10.65
CA ALA A 163 29.56 -15.25 -10.97
C ALA A 163 28.52 -15.66 -12.02
N ALA A 164 27.29 -15.17 -11.86
CA ALA A 164 26.25 -15.28 -12.89
C ALA A 164 26.40 -14.14 -13.92
N PRO A 165 26.15 -14.40 -15.22
CA PRO A 165 26.19 -13.36 -16.26
C PRO A 165 25.19 -12.25 -15.95
N PRO A 166 25.51 -10.97 -16.28
CA PRO A 166 24.66 -9.83 -15.94
C PRO A 166 23.23 -10.01 -16.48
N PRO A 167 22.20 -9.71 -15.68
CA PRO A 167 20.82 -9.88 -16.13
C PRO A 167 20.47 -8.82 -17.19
N ALA A 168 19.60 -9.18 -18.14
CA ALA A 168 19.09 -8.24 -19.14
C ALA A 168 18.22 -7.13 -18.53
N GLU A 169 17.67 -7.35 -17.33
CA GLU A 169 16.79 -6.42 -16.64
C GLU A 169 16.83 -6.65 -15.12
N ARG A 170 16.55 -5.60 -14.34
CA ARG A 170 16.42 -5.70 -12.88
C ARG A 170 15.17 -6.51 -12.50
N PRO A 171 15.23 -7.39 -11.47
CA PRO A 171 14.12 -8.25 -11.07
C PRO A 171 12.84 -7.49 -10.70
N VAL A 172 13.01 -6.36 -10.02
CA VAL A 172 11.90 -5.48 -9.61
C VAL A 172 11.12 -5.01 -10.84
N VAL A 173 11.83 -4.58 -11.88
CA VAL A 173 11.23 -4.12 -13.14
C VAL A 173 10.52 -5.26 -13.87
N ALA A 174 11.13 -6.46 -13.90
CA ALA A 174 10.51 -7.65 -14.49
C ALA A 174 9.17 -8.00 -13.79
N LYS A 175 9.14 -8.02 -12.45
CA LYS A 175 7.93 -8.26 -11.66
C LYS A 175 6.84 -7.22 -11.91
N TRP A 176 7.19 -5.93 -11.95
CA TRP A 176 6.24 -4.86 -12.29
C TRP A 176 5.64 -5.00 -13.69
N ARG A 177 6.47 -5.40 -14.68
CA ARG A 177 6.00 -5.63 -16.05
C ARG A 177 5.00 -6.78 -16.12
N GLU A 178 5.29 -7.91 -15.46
CA GLU A 178 4.39 -9.05 -15.42
C GLU A 178 3.02 -8.70 -14.82
N ARG A 179 3.01 -7.98 -13.70
CA ARG A 179 1.76 -7.52 -13.07
C ARG A 179 0.94 -6.65 -14.02
N ARG A 180 1.58 -5.67 -14.66
CA ARG A 180 0.92 -4.79 -15.66
C ARG A 180 0.36 -5.59 -16.84
N ALA A 181 1.05 -6.64 -17.28
CA ALA A 181 0.56 -7.52 -18.34
C ALA A 181 -0.70 -8.28 -17.90
N ARG A 182 -0.72 -8.82 -16.67
CA ARG A 182 -1.89 -9.50 -16.08
C ARG A 182 -3.08 -8.55 -15.93
N GLU A 183 -2.87 -7.33 -15.46
CA GLU A 183 -3.92 -6.31 -15.34
C GLU A 183 -4.53 -5.96 -16.70
N ARG A 184 -3.69 -5.76 -17.73
CA ARG A 184 -4.15 -5.50 -19.09
C ARG A 184 -4.93 -6.68 -19.67
N ALA A 185 -4.54 -7.91 -19.37
CA ALA A 185 -5.26 -9.11 -19.81
C ALA A 185 -6.65 -9.20 -19.16
N ARG A 186 -6.75 -8.97 -17.84
CA ARG A 186 -8.04 -8.91 -17.12
C ARG A 186 -8.96 -7.83 -17.68
N ALA A 187 -8.43 -6.62 -17.90
CA ALA A 187 -9.21 -5.52 -18.47
C ALA A 187 -9.74 -5.82 -19.89
N ARG A 188 -9.01 -6.63 -20.69
CA ARG A 188 -9.48 -7.08 -22.01
C ARG A 188 -10.59 -8.12 -21.91
N GLU A 189 -10.50 -9.02 -20.93
CA GLU A 189 -11.51 -10.06 -20.68
C GLU A 189 -12.82 -9.46 -20.15
N GLU A 190 -12.73 -8.52 -19.21
CA GLU A 190 -13.89 -7.76 -18.70
C GLU A 190 -14.60 -6.98 -19.80
N ARG A 191 -13.85 -6.40 -20.75
CA ARG A 191 -14.42 -5.72 -21.94
C ARG A 191 -15.10 -6.68 -22.92
N ARG A 192 -14.69 -7.96 -22.97
CA ARG A 192 -15.31 -8.99 -23.83
C ARG A 192 -16.57 -9.60 -23.21
N GLY A 193 -16.67 -9.61 -21.88
CA GLY A 193 -17.73 -10.31 -21.12
C GLY A 193 -19.05 -9.55 -20.89
N GLY A 194 -19.24 -8.35 -21.43
CA GLY A 194 -20.54 -7.66 -21.40
C GLY A 194 -21.10 -7.32 -20.00
N GLY A 195 -20.25 -7.17 -18.97
CA GLY A 195 -20.68 -6.65 -17.67
C GLY A 195 -21.10 -5.18 -17.71
N PRO A 196 -21.93 -4.68 -16.77
CA PRO A 196 -22.44 -3.31 -16.81
C PRO A 196 -21.27 -2.32 -16.70
N GLY A 197 -21.02 -1.60 -17.80
CA GLY A 197 -20.27 -0.35 -17.88
C GLY A 197 -18.81 -0.40 -17.40
N ALA A 198 -17.87 -0.33 -18.34
CA ALA A 198 -16.52 0.12 -18.01
C ALA A 198 -16.58 1.54 -17.37
N PRO A 199 -15.83 1.83 -16.31
CA PRO A 199 -15.57 3.22 -15.94
C PRO A 199 -14.77 3.89 -17.07
N PRO A 200 -15.03 5.17 -17.39
CA PRO A 200 -14.28 5.91 -18.41
C PRO A 200 -12.80 6.03 -18.02
N PRO A 201 -11.91 6.28 -19.00
CA PRO A 201 -10.49 6.44 -18.72
C PRO A 201 -10.29 7.75 -17.94
N GLY A 202 -9.94 7.61 -16.66
CA GLY A 202 -9.75 8.72 -15.71
C GLY A 202 -10.77 8.70 -14.57
N ALA A 203 -10.33 8.19 -13.41
CA ALA A 203 -10.76 8.45 -12.02
C ALA A 203 -12.26 8.66 -11.64
N PRO A 204 -12.71 8.18 -10.45
CA PRO A 204 -14.03 8.50 -9.93
C PRO A 204 -14.23 10.02 -9.68
N PRO A 205 -15.44 10.56 -9.86
CA PRO A 205 -15.73 11.98 -9.67
C PRO A 205 -15.86 12.36 -8.17
N LEU A 206 -14.94 13.21 -7.69
CA LEU A 206 -15.10 14.44 -6.87
C LEU A 206 -16.34 14.62 -5.94
N ARG A 207 -16.88 13.58 -5.29
CA ARG A 207 -17.92 13.76 -4.23
C ARG A 207 -17.63 13.07 -2.89
N THR A 208 -16.69 12.14 -2.85
CA THR A 208 -16.20 11.54 -1.58
C THR A 208 -14.95 12.26 -1.04
N GLU A 209 -14.46 13.26 -1.78
CA GLU A 209 -13.21 13.95 -1.45
C GLU A 209 -13.41 15.08 -0.43
N ALA A 210 -14.55 15.78 -0.38
CA ALA A 210 -14.67 16.95 0.51
C ALA A 210 -14.43 16.65 2.01
N PRO A 211 -15.01 15.59 2.61
CA PRO A 211 -14.68 15.22 3.99
C PRO A 211 -13.22 14.72 4.15
N THR A 212 -12.66 14.13 3.11
CA THR A 212 -11.30 13.56 3.11
C THR A 212 -10.24 14.66 2.94
N ILE A 213 -10.50 15.64 2.10
CA ILE A 213 -9.74 16.89 1.94
C ILE A 213 -9.78 17.69 3.23
N ALA A 214 -10.95 17.81 3.88
CA ALA A 214 -11.07 18.48 5.18
C ALA A 214 -10.21 17.80 6.25
N LYS A 215 -10.20 16.46 6.32
CA LYS A 215 -9.29 15.71 7.20
C LYS A 215 -7.82 15.97 6.86
N GLY A 216 -7.47 15.99 5.57
CA GLY A 216 -6.13 16.33 5.09
C GLY A 216 -5.71 17.74 5.49
N GLN A 217 -6.60 18.71 5.40
CA GLN A 217 -6.36 20.10 5.82
C GLN A 217 -6.06 20.19 7.32
N THR A 218 -6.81 19.47 8.15
CA THR A 218 -6.56 19.41 9.60
C THR A 218 -5.19 18.80 9.92
N LEU A 219 -4.85 17.67 9.27
CA LEU A 219 -3.54 17.02 9.44
C LEU A 219 -2.39 17.92 8.96
N TRP A 220 -2.59 18.63 7.84
CA TRP A 220 -1.62 19.56 7.28
C TRP A 220 -1.35 20.72 8.25
N GLY A 221 -2.41 21.33 8.79
CA GLY A 221 -2.29 22.40 9.78
C GLY A 221 -1.59 21.96 11.07
N ALA A 222 -1.84 20.73 11.51
CA ALA A 222 -1.27 20.19 12.74
C ALA A 222 0.22 19.83 12.62
N TYR A 223 0.66 19.29 11.48
CA TYR A 223 1.98 18.63 11.38
C TYR A 223 2.90 19.19 10.29
N CYS A 224 2.36 19.77 9.23
CA CYS A 224 3.13 20.11 8.03
C CYS A 224 3.29 21.62 7.83
N ALA A 225 2.25 22.39 8.19
CA ALA A 225 2.20 23.83 7.95
C ALA A 225 3.34 24.57 8.66
N SER A 226 3.73 24.15 9.86
CA SER A 226 4.81 24.81 10.62
C SER A 226 6.12 24.96 9.84
N CYS A 227 6.43 24.04 8.92
CA CYS A 227 7.64 24.08 8.10
C CYS A 227 7.36 24.45 6.63
N HIS A 228 6.22 24.05 6.07
CA HIS A 228 5.96 24.13 4.62
C HIS A 228 5.16 25.35 4.16
N VAL A 229 4.69 26.23 5.06
CA VAL A 229 4.22 27.57 4.68
C VAL A 229 5.25 28.65 5.02
N PRO A 230 5.26 29.79 4.29
CA PRO A 230 6.16 30.88 4.59
C PRO A 230 5.79 31.50 5.95
N VAL A 231 6.60 31.25 6.98
CA VAL A 231 6.46 31.88 8.29
C VAL A 231 7.35 33.14 8.32
N PRO A 232 6.81 34.33 8.64
CA PRO A 232 7.62 35.53 8.84
C PRO A 232 8.67 35.28 9.94
N GLY A 233 9.96 35.43 9.60
CA GLY A 233 11.07 35.23 10.54
C GLY A 233 11.71 33.83 10.53
N MET A 234 11.16 32.87 9.77
CA MET A 234 11.82 31.58 9.55
C MET A 234 12.83 31.71 8.40
N ALA A 235 14.03 31.15 8.58
CA ALA A 235 15.10 31.27 7.59
C ALA A 235 14.63 30.81 6.19
N LYS A 236 14.92 31.60 5.16
CA LYS A 236 14.69 31.22 3.75
C LYS A 236 15.33 29.84 3.51
N GLY A 237 14.51 28.80 3.35
CA GLY A 237 14.97 27.48 2.90
C GLY A 237 14.97 26.32 3.90
N LEU A 238 14.20 26.37 5.00
CA LEU A 238 14.09 25.19 5.89
C LEU A 238 13.34 24.01 5.23
N ALA A 239 12.32 24.31 4.42
CA ALA A 239 11.57 23.32 3.64
C ALA A 239 11.02 23.95 2.35
N PRO A 240 10.82 23.16 1.27
CA PRO A 240 10.25 23.67 0.02
C PRO A 240 8.76 24.03 0.19
N LEU A 241 8.29 25.00 -0.61
CA LEU A 241 6.89 25.38 -0.70
C LEU A 241 6.10 24.30 -1.46
N LEU A 242 5.42 23.42 -0.72
CA LEU A 242 4.68 22.29 -1.29
C LEU A 242 3.34 22.70 -1.91
N ILE A 243 2.81 23.87 -1.52
CA ILE A 243 1.60 24.45 -2.10
C ILE A 243 2.02 25.51 -3.13
N SER A 244 2.83 25.09 -4.09
CA SER A 244 3.24 25.89 -5.25
C SER A 244 2.80 25.22 -6.54
N ARG A 245 2.53 26.01 -7.57
CA ARG A 245 2.11 25.50 -8.89
C ARG A 245 3.17 24.56 -9.46
N GLU A 246 4.44 24.90 -9.32
CA GLU A 246 5.57 24.16 -9.87
C GLU A 246 5.74 22.82 -9.15
N TYR A 247 5.74 22.78 -7.81
CA TYR A 247 5.84 21.53 -7.07
C TYR A 247 4.66 20.60 -7.38
N LEU A 248 3.42 21.12 -7.35
CA LEU A 248 2.23 20.31 -7.54
C LEU A 248 2.04 19.80 -8.97
N GLN A 249 2.70 20.39 -9.97
CA GLN A 249 2.73 19.89 -11.35
C GLN A 249 3.70 18.71 -11.53
N PHE A 250 4.84 18.71 -10.82
CA PHE A 250 5.87 17.67 -10.97
C PHE A 250 5.79 16.55 -9.93
N ALA A 251 5.26 16.82 -8.73
CA ALA A 251 5.16 15.83 -7.68
C ALA A 251 4.00 14.86 -7.98
N THR A 252 4.29 13.58 -8.21
CA THR A 252 3.27 12.53 -8.36
C THR A 252 2.71 12.10 -6.99
N ASP A 253 1.50 11.52 -6.97
CA ASP A 253 0.88 11.06 -5.71
C ASP A 253 1.78 10.04 -4.99
N GLU A 254 2.38 9.12 -5.75
CA GLU A 254 3.27 8.07 -5.23
C GLU A 254 4.54 8.66 -4.63
N ARG A 255 5.07 9.73 -5.24
CA ARG A 255 6.27 10.39 -4.73
C ARG A 255 5.98 11.18 -3.46
N VAL A 256 4.84 11.87 -3.40
CA VAL A 256 4.40 12.58 -2.18
C VAL A 256 4.13 11.58 -1.05
N ASP A 257 3.46 10.46 -1.35
CA ASP A 257 3.24 9.37 -0.39
C ASP A 257 4.56 8.84 0.17
N SER A 258 5.52 8.49 -0.71
CA SER A 258 6.83 8.00 -0.29
C SER A 258 7.60 9.00 0.58
N ILE A 259 7.54 10.30 0.26
CA ILE A 259 8.20 11.35 1.03
C ILE A 259 7.56 11.52 2.41
N ILE A 260 6.22 11.48 2.52
CA ILE A 260 5.54 11.59 3.82
C ILE A 260 5.77 10.32 4.63
N THR A 261 5.72 9.16 3.98
CA THR A 261 5.87 7.86 4.64
C THR A 261 7.28 7.69 5.16
N VAL A 262 8.33 7.89 4.35
CA VAL A 262 9.71 7.55 4.73
C VAL A 262 10.53 8.77 5.18
N GLY A 263 10.10 9.98 4.82
CA GLY A 263 10.90 11.18 4.97
C GLY A 263 11.89 11.35 3.81
N VAL A 264 12.72 12.39 3.89
CA VAL A 264 13.80 12.63 2.93
C VAL A 264 15.14 12.48 3.65
N PRO A 265 15.88 11.39 3.40
CA PRO A 265 17.19 11.14 4.01
C PRO A 265 18.14 12.34 3.85
N GLY A 266 18.86 12.66 4.93
CA GLY A 266 19.79 13.80 4.95
C GLY A 266 19.13 15.18 5.07
N THR A 267 17.81 15.24 5.32
CA THR A 267 17.08 16.49 5.58
C THR A 267 16.35 16.44 6.91
N THR A 268 15.79 17.58 7.33
CA THR A 268 14.91 17.70 8.50
C THR A 268 13.49 17.13 8.26
N MET A 269 13.17 16.68 7.04
CA MET A 269 11.88 16.05 6.74
C MET A 269 11.90 14.58 7.16
N LEU A 270 11.48 14.32 8.40
CA LEU A 270 11.35 12.97 8.96
C LEU A 270 10.20 12.19 8.30
N GLY A 271 10.25 10.86 8.42
CA GLY A 271 9.14 9.99 8.04
C GLY A 271 7.99 10.10 9.04
N TRP A 272 6.78 10.29 8.52
CA TRP A 272 5.56 10.44 9.33
C TRP A 272 4.67 9.20 9.27
N GLY A 273 5.00 8.22 8.43
CA GLY A 273 4.27 6.96 8.36
C GLY A 273 4.51 6.07 9.59
N LYS A 274 3.50 5.28 9.96
CA LYS A 274 3.62 4.25 11.03
C LYS A 274 4.79 3.28 10.82
N GLY A 275 5.23 3.08 9.57
CA GLY A 275 6.38 2.24 9.23
C GLY A 275 7.76 2.88 9.41
N SER A 276 7.85 4.19 9.67
CA SER A 276 9.10 4.96 9.79
C SER A 276 9.21 5.69 11.13
N ALA A 277 8.60 5.12 12.17
CA ALA A 277 8.45 5.70 13.52
C ALA A 277 7.55 6.95 13.60
N GLY A 278 6.83 7.30 12.54
CA GLY A 278 5.81 8.34 12.54
C GLY A 278 4.43 7.86 13.00
N MET A 279 3.49 8.78 13.17
CA MET A 279 2.15 8.49 13.73
C MET A 279 1.04 8.31 12.69
N LEU A 280 1.29 8.65 11.42
CA LEU A 280 0.26 8.67 10.38
C LEU A 280 0.09 7.29 9.72
N ASP A 281 -1.16 6.84 9.56
CA ASP A 281 -1.48 5.67 8.75
C ASP A 281 -1.70 6.03 7.27
N ALA A 282 -1.78 5.00 6.41
CA ALA A 282 -1.95 5.16 4.97
C ALA A 282 -3.22 5.95 4.58
N THR A 283 -4.28 5.90 5.38
CA THR A 283 -5.52 6.64 5.12
C THR A 283 -5.34 8.13 5.43
N GLN A 284 -4.61 8.43 6.51
CA GLN A 284 -4.24 9.80 6.88
C GLN A 284 -3.29 10.42 5.85
N ILE A 285 -2.29 9.67 5.37
CA ILE A 285 -1.37 10.10 4.32
C ILE A 285 -2.12 10.35 3.01
N ARG A 286 -3.06 9.46 2.63
CA ARG A 286 -3.91 9.68 1.45
C ARG A 286 -4.75 10.95 1.56
N SER A 287 -5.25 11.26 2.76
CA SER A 287 -6.01 12.49 3.02
C SER A 287 -5.15 13.74 2.82
N LEU A 288 -3.88 13.72 3.24
CA LEU A 288 -2.91 14.80 3.01
C LEU A 288 -2.63 15.00 1.52
N ILE A 289 -2.45 13.92 0.75
CA ILE A 289 -2.22 14.00 -0.69
C ILE A 289 -3.42 14.64 -1.40
N LEU A 290 -4.64 14.23 -1.06
CA LEU A 290 -5.86 14.82 -1.61
C LEU A 290 -5.99 16.31 -1.26
N PHE A 291 -5.63 16.70 -0.04
CA PHE A 291 -5.57 18.11 0.34
C PHE A 291 -4.57 18.90 -0.51
N LEU A 292 -3.35 18.39 -0.72
CA LEU A 292 -2.35 19.04 -1.57
C LEU A 292 -2.82 19.18 -3.02
N ARG A 293 -3.50 18.16 -3.55
CA ARG A 293 -4.10 18.22 -4.90
C ARG A 293 -5.22 19.25 -5.00
N ALA A 294 -6.04 19.39 -3.96
CA ALA A 294 -7.08 20.41 -3.94
C ALA A 294 -6.51 21.83 -4.04
N GLN A 295 -5.24 22.06 -3.69
CA GLN A 295 -4.59 23.37 -3.83
C GLN A 295 -4.08 23.67 -5.24
N GLN A 296 -4.05 22.71 -6.18
CA GLN A 296 -3.47 22.93 -7.52
C GLN A 296 -4.10 24.10 -8.28
N ALA A 297 -5.41 24.33 -8.10
CA ALA A 297 -6.12 25.40 -8.78
C ALA A 297 -5.79 26.80 -8.22
N THR A 298 -5.42 26.90 -6.95
CA THR A 298 -5.22 28.16 -6.21
C THR A 298 -3.77 28.41 -5.82
N ALA A 299 -2.86 27.47 -6.08
CA ALA A 299 -1.46 27.56 -5.68
C ALA A 299 -0.73 28.71 -6.39
N PRO A 300 0.01 29.55 -5.64
CA PRO A 300 0.86 30.59 -6.21
C PRO A 300 2.08 29.98 -6.93
N SER A 301 2.67 30.74 -7.85
CA SER A 301 3.96 30.40 -8.44
C SER A 301 5.09 30.63 -7.42
N ASP A 302 6.04 29.70 -7.32
CA ASP A 302 7.26 29.86 -6.53
C ASP A 302 8.38 30.49 -7.38
N PRO A 303 8.73 31.78 -7.20
CA PRO A 303 9.79 32.44 -7.96
C PRO A 303 11.20 31.90 -7.65
N THR A 304 11.34 31.08 -6.62
CA THR A 304 12.61 30.44 -6.24
C THR A 304 12.76 29.02 -6.82
N TRP A 305 11.73 28.54 -7.52
CA TRP A 305 11.78 27.26 -8.22
C TRP A 305 12.80 27.31 -9.35
N LYS A 306 13.86 26.51 -9.24
CA LYS A 306 14.84 26.32 -10.32
C LYS A 306 14.51 25.01 -10.99
N GLU A 307 14.05 25.10 -12.23
CA GLU A 307 13.82 23.95 -13.10
C GLU A 307 15.10 23.10 -13.13
N GLY A 308 14.99 21.81 -12.80
CA GLY A 308 16.15 20.93 -12.73
C GLY A 308 16.92 20.89 -11.41
N ARG A 309 16.44 21.48 -10.30
CA ARG A 309 16.78 20.94 -8.97
C ARG A 309 16.15 19.55 -8.85
N LYS A 310 16.83 18.55 -9.44
CA LYS A 310 16.78 17.19 -8.95
C LYS A 310 17.02 17.33 -7.45
N ILE A 311 16.00 17.21 -6.61
CA ILE A 311 16.23 17.01 -5.19
C ILE A 311 17.03 15.70 -5.17
N PRO A 312 18.36 15.75 -4.97
CA PRO A 312 19.14 14.55 -4.95
C PRO A 312 18.71 13.86 -3.68
N ILE A 313 18.18 12.65 -3.81
CA ILE A 313 18.16 11.73 -2.68
C ILE A 313 19.18 10.66 -3.09
N PRO A 314 20.26 10.45 -2.32
CA PRO A 314 21.07 9.25 -2.49
C PRO A 314 20.21 7.99 -2.35
#